data_AF-A0A0A9VYT0-F1
#
_entry.id   AF-A0A0A9VYT0-F1
#
_cell.length_a   1.000
_cell.length_b   1.000
_cell.length_c   1.000
_cell.angle_alpha   90.00
_cell.angle_beta   90.00
_cell.angle_gamma   90.00
#
_symmetry.space_group_name_H-M   'P 1'
#
loop_
_entity.id
_entity.type
_entity.pdbx_description
1 polymer ?
#
loop_
_entity_poly.entity_id
_entity_poly.type
_entity_poly.pdbx_seq_one_letter_code
_entity_poly.pdbx_strand_id
1 'polypeptide(L)'
;MIRHGLQVQALRDFMILQGPSRNITLMEWDKLWSLNHTLLETQAPRYNALQETDIVAIELVDIESNTVVQIPLHPKDTTKGVKDVVRSKIIYVDQQDACNFVQGEEVTLISWGNIRIDKIVRSDDGAKVTHIMATTHIDGDFKTTKWKVQWIGCNSLQELQHGVCIEYGPIITVKQPGDQQTLEEIVNRTSILKAPV
;
A
#
# COMPACT_ATOMS: atom_id res chain seq x y z
N MET A 1 2.47 2.99 -21.67
CA MET A 1 3.31 2.20 -20.75
C MET A 1 4.21 3.07 -19.87
N ILE A 2 5.03 3.98 -20.41
CA ILE A 2 5.91 4.86 -19.58
C ILE A 2 5.09 5.73 -18.61
N ARG A 3 4.00 6.35 -19.09
CA ARG A 3 3.05 7.10 -18.24
C ARG A 3 2.43 6.26 -17.12
N HIS A 4 2.43 4.93 -17.28
CA HIS A 4 1.91 3.98 -16.32
C HIS A 4 3.00 3.44 -15.37
N GLY A 5 4.24 3.94 -15.45
CA GLY A 5 5.34 3.57 -14.55
C GLY A 5 6.23 2.43 -15.05
N LEU A 6 6.11 2.01 -16.32
CA LEU A 6 7.04 1.05 -16.91
C LEU A 6 8.43 1.68 -17.10
N GLN A 7 9.44 1.08 -16.48
CA GLN A 7 10.83 1.46 -16.61
C GLN A 7 11.37 1.04 -17.99
N VAL A 8 12.12 1.94 -18.63
CA VAL A 8 12.76 1.67 -19.93
C VAL A 8 13.72 0.48 -19.83
N GLN A 9 14.38 0.32 -18.69
CA GLN A 9 15.26 -0.81 -18.44
C GLN A 9 14.49 -2.15 -18.44
N ALA A 10 13.34 -2.21 -17.77
CA ALA A 10 12.49 -3.40 -17.76
C ALA A 10 12.06 -3.81 -19.17
N LEU A 11 11.73 -2.83 -20.02
CA LEU A 11 11.36 -3.09 -21.40
C LEU A 11 12.53 -3.64 -22.22
N ARG A 12 13.74 -3.11 -22.05
CA ARG A 12 14.95 -3.61 -22.72
C ARG A 12 15.27 -5.04 -22.29
N ASP A 13 15.24 -5.30 -20.99
CA ASP A 13 15.50 -6.63 -20.44
C ASP A 13 14.46 -7.65 -20.94
N PHE A 14 13.19 -7.24 -21.02
CA PHE A 14 12.14 -8.06 -21.61
C PHE A 14 12.39 -8.37 -23.08
N MET A 15 12.82 -7.39 -23.88
CA MET A 15 13.17 -7.59 -25.30
C MET A 15 14.37 -8.54 -25.47
N ILE A 16 15.39 -8.40 -24.62
CA ILE A 16 16.57 -9.28 -24.63
C ILE A 16 16.16 -10.71 -24.26
N LEU A 17 15.28 -10.87 -23.25
CA LEU A 17 14.79 -12.17 -22.81
C LEU A 17 14.02 -12.92 -23.90
N GLN A 18 13.32 -12.22 -24.82
CA GLN A 18 12.68 -12.87 -25.96
C GLN A 18 13.69 -13.50 -26.92
N GLY A 19 14.83 -12.83 -27.09
CA GLY A 19 15.84 -13.20 -28.07
C GLY A 19 15.37 -13.08 -29.54
N PRO A 20 16.30 -13.14 -30.50
CA PRO A 20 15.96 -13.15 -31.91
C PRO A 20 15.46 -14.55 -32.31
N SER A 21 14.14 -14.75 -32.34
CA SER A 21 13.51 -15.99 -32.79
C SER A 21 12.60 -15.74 -34.00
N ARG A 22 12.54 -16.72 -34.92
CA ARG A 22 11.58 -16.73 -36.02
C ARG A 22 10.20 -17.26 -35.61
N ASN A 23 10.08 -17.86 -34.41
CA ASN A 23 8.84 -18.44 -33.93
C ASN A 23 7.94 -17.36 -33.32
N ILE A 24 6.68 -17.32 -33.73
CA ILE A 24 5.66 -16.48 -33.10
C ILE A 24 5.34 -17.08 -31.73
N THR A 25 5.59 -16.30 -30.67
CA THR A 25 5.29 -16.71 -29.30
C THR A 25 4.25 -15.76 -28.72
N LEU A 26 3.15 -16.31 -28.22
CA LEU A 26 2.17 -15.54 -27.45
C LEU A 26 2.70 -15.34 -26.04
N MET A 27 2.94 -14.10 -25.65
CA MET A 27 3.50 -13.75 -24.35
C MET A 27 2.48 -13.05 -23.48
N GLU A 28 2.46 -13.42 -22.21
CA GLU A 28 1.66 -12.74 -21.19
C GLU A 28 2.36 -11.46 -20.73
N TRP A 29 1.58 -10.39 -20.59
CA TRP A 29 2.05 -9.09 -20.11
C TRP A 29 2.60 -9.15 -18.68
N ASP A 30 2.18 -10.14 -17.89
CA ASP A 30 2.59 -10.36 -16.50
C ASP A 30 4.11 -10.53 -16.37
N LYS A 31 4.78 -11.10 -17.38
CA LYS A 31 6.24 -11.23 -17.40
C LYS A 31 6.93 -9.87 -17.46
N LEU A 32 6.44 -8.96 -18.30
CA LEU A 32 6.98 -7.60 -18.41
C LEU A 32 6.77 -6.83 -17.10
N TRP A 33 5.57 -6.92 -16.52
CA TRP A 33 5.26 -6.24 -15.27
C TRP A 33 6.00 -6.82 -14.06
N SER A 34 6.28 -8.13 -14.04
CA SER A 34 7.11 -8.77 -13.01
C SER A 34 8.57 -8.28 -13.04
N LEU A 35 9.14 -8.12 -14.24
CA LEU A 35 10.47 -7.52 -14.41
C LEU A 35 10.48 -6.06 -13.94
N ASN A 36 9.44 -5.30 -14.31
CA ASN A 36 9.30 -3.91 -13.88
C ASN A 36 9.17 -3.78 -12.35
N HIS A 37 8.35 -4.64 -11.73
CA HIS A 37 8.18 -4.70 -10.29
C HIS A 37 9.50 -4.99 -9.57
N THR A 38 10.28 -5.96 -10.06
CA THR A 38 11.59 -6.29 -9.47
C THR A 38 12.55 -5.09 -9.49
N LEU A 39 12.58 -4.34 -10.58
CA LEU A 39 13.39 -3.12 -10.68
C LEU A 39 12.88 -2.02 -9.73
N LEU A 40 11.57 -1.79 -9.69
CA LEU A 40 10.97 -0.78 -8.80
C LEU A 40 11.18 -1.12 -7.33
N GLU A 41 10.99 -2.38 -6.93
CA GLU A 41 11.14 -2.84 -5.53
C GLU A 41 12.54 -2.59 -4.97
N THR A 42 13.57 -2.54 -5.83
CA THR A 42 14.95 -2.27 -5.41
C THR A 42 15.29 -0.78 -5.34
N GLN A 43 14.55 0.10 -6.03
CA GLN A 43 14.95 1.49 -6.25
C GLN A 43 13.97 2.53 -5.71
N ALA A 44 12.69 2.17 -5.58
CA ALA A 44 11.62 3.12 -5.31
C ALA A 44 11.62 3.59 -3.84
N PRO A 45 11.54 4.91 -3.58
CA PRO A 45 11.33 5.43 -2.24
C PRO A 45 9.93 5.04 -1.73
N ARG A 46 9.82 4.71 -0.44
CA ARG A 46 8.59 4.22 0.18
C ARG A 46 7.90 5.31 1.00
N TYR A 47 6.68 5.63 0.61
CA TYR A 47 5.78 6.53 1.33
C TYR A 47 4.58 5.76 1.87
N ASN A 48 3.88 6.37 2.83
CA ASN A 48 2.68 5.82 3.41
C ASN A 48 1.51 6.66 2.88
N ALA A 49 0.45 6.00 2.44
CA ALA A 49 -0.80 6.60 2.01
C ALA A 49 -1.93 5.72 2.54
N LEU A 50 -3.05 6.32 2.90
CA LEU A 50 -4.24 5.63 3.40
C LEU A 50 -5.43 6.11 2.56
N GLN A 51 -6.48 5.32 2.45
CA GLN A 51 -7.65 5.73 1.68
C GLN A 51 -8.48 6.75 2.48
N GLU A 52 -8.63 7.98 1.97
CA GLU A 52 -9.26 9.11 2.70
C GLU A 52 -10.66 8.79 3.24
N THR A 53 -11.41 7.95 2.52
CA THR A 53 -12.81 7.61 2.84
C THR A 53 -12.97 6.56 3.93
N ASP A 54 -11.92 5.79 4.22
CA ASP A 54 -11.97 4.61 5.08
C ASP A 54 -10.75 4.57 6.02
N ILE A 55 -10.44 5.69 6.69
CA ILE A 55 -9.43 5.75 7.75
C ILE A 55 -10.03 5.54 9.14
N VAL A 56 -9.28 4.89 10.02
CA VAL A 56 -9.65 4.65 11.43
C VAL A 56 -8.60 5.25 12.35
N ALA A 57 -9.05 6.01 13.35
CA ALA A 57 -8.20 6.57 14.37
C ALA A 57 -7.84 5.52 15.44
N ILE A 58 -6.56 5.42 15.75
CA ILE A 58 -6.01 4.69 16.90
C ILE A 58 -5.43 5.71 17.87
N GLU A 59 -5.97 5.75 19.08
CA GLU A 59 -5.44 6.54 20.19
C GLU A 59 -4.47 5.71 21.03
N LEU A 60 -3.21 6.15 21.08
CA LEU A 60 -2.16 5.61 21.93
C LEU A 60 -2.21 6.28 23.30
N VAL A 61 -2.65 5.55 24.32
CA VAL A 61 -2.98 6.14 25.64
C VAL A 61 -1.75 6.58 26.43
N ASP A 62 -0.59 6.03 26.13
CA ASP A 62 0.70 6.27 26.80
C ASP A 62 1.55 7.35 26.10
N ILE A 63 1.10 7.90 24.98
CA ILE A 63 1.80 8.96 24.25
C ILE A 63 1.20 10.33 24.62
N GLU A 64 2.01 11.18 25.23
CA GLU A 64 1.58 12.52 25.67
C GLU A 64 1.81 13.62 24.63
N SER A 65 2.85 13.48 23.80
CA SER A 65 3.25 14.51 22.83
C SER A 65 3.69 13.92 21.50
N ASN A 66 3.47 14.70 20.44
CA ASN A 66 3.87 14.31 19.10
C ASN A 66 5.38 14.54 18.91
N THR A 67 6.05 13.59 18.26
CA THR A 67 7.47 13.66 17.93
C THR A 67 7.68 13.45 16.45
N VAL A 68 8.65 14.15 15.86
CA VAL A 68 9.04 13.96 14.47
C VAL A 68 10.32 13.14 14.46
N VAL A 69 10.30 12.02 13.73
CA VAL A 69 11.44 11.11 13.61
C VAL A 69 11.79 10.89 12.16
N GLN A 70 13.08 10.90 11.85
CA GLN A 70 13.59 10.58 10.52
C GLN A 70 13.73 9.08 10.33
N ILE A 71 13.09 8.55 9.29
CA ILE A 71 13.20 7.14 8.90
C ILE A 71 13.73 7.00 7.47
N PRO A 72 14.48 5.93 7.15
CA PRO A 72 14.95 5.69 5.79
C PRO A 72 13.79 5.59 4.79
N LEU A 73 13.96 6.20 3.61
CA LEU A 73 13.00 6.08 2.51
C LEU A 73 12.95 4.67 1.93
N HIS A 74 14.03 3.89 2.06
CA HIS A 74 14.07 2.51 1.61
C HIS A 74 14.72 1.62 2.69
N PRO A 75 14.10 0.48 3.07
CA PRO A 75 14.56 -0.32 4.21
C PRO A 75 15.91 -1.00 3.97
N LYS A 76 16.28 -1.22 2.70
CA LYS A 76 17.53 -1.91 2.31
C LYS A 76 18.55 -0.98 1.67
N ASP A 77 18.18 0.26 1.36
CA ASP A 77 19.04 1.18 0.61
C ASP A 77 19.01 2.57 1.27
N THR A 78 20.02 2.84 2.09
CA THR A 78 20.16 4.10 2.82
C THR A 78 20.52 5.27 1.92
N THR A 79 20.96 5.02 0.67
CA THR A 79 21.30 6.10 -0.29
C THR A 79 20.07 6.84 -0.79
N LYS A 80 18.87 6.28 -0.60
CA LYS A 80 17.59 6.89 -0.99
C LYS A 80 17.16 8.04 -0.08
N GLY A 81 17.91 8.31 0.98
CA GLY A 81 17.64 9.38 1.93
C GLY A 81 16.63 8.98 3.02
N VAL A 82 16.09 9.99 3.68
CA VAL A 82 15.17 9.84 4.82
C VAL A 82 13.90 10.67 4.60
N LYS A 83 12.84 10.31 5.31
CA LYS A 83 11.61 11.09 5.43
C LYS A 83 11.31 11.36 6.90
N ASP A 84 10.71 12.51 7.16
CA ASP A 84 10.16 12.84 8.47
C ASP A 84 8.82 12.13 8.64
N VAL A 85 8.63 11.47 9.79
CA VAL A 85 7.38 10.82 10.19
C VAL A 85 6.97 11.32 11.55
N VAL A 86 5.70 11.73 11.68
CA VAL A 86 5.13 12.21 12.93
C VAL A 86 4.61 11.02 13.73
N ARG A 87 5.27 10.69 14.83
CA ARG A 87 4.77 9.77 15.85
C ARG A 87 3.89 10.57 16.80
N SER A 88 2.59 10.32 16.74
CA SER A 88 1.59 11.15 17.43
C SER A 88 0.70 10.30 18.33
N LYS A 89 0.03 10.96 19.27
CA LYS A 89 -0.93 10.29 20.17
C LYS A 89 -2.07 9.61 19.38
N ILE A 90 -2.54 10.26 18.31
CA ILE A 90 -3.57 9.71 17.42
C ILE A 90 -2.93 9.42 16.08
N ILE A 91 -2.98 8.16 15.67
CA ILE A 91 -2.54 7.71 14.35
C ILE A 91 -3.72 7.16 13.57
N TYR A 92 -3.56 7.10 12.26
CA TYR A 92 -4.57 6.60 11.34
C TYR A 92 -4.06 5.36 10.62
N VAL A 93 -4.97 4.42 10.39
CA VAL A 93 -4.76 3.20 9.61
C VAL A 93 -5.98 2.97 8.69
N ASP A 94 -5.84 2.10 7.71
CA ASP A 94 -6.98 1.74 6.85
C ASP A 94 -8.03 0.92 7.61
N GLN A 95 -9.30 1.15 7.28
CA GLN A 95 -10.46 0.43 7.83
C GLN A 95 -10.35 -1.07 7.63
N GLN A 96 -9.82 -1.50 6.48
CA GLN A 96 -9.66 -2.92 6.15
C GLN A 96 -8.72 -3.61 7.14
N ASP A 97 -7.60 -2.96 7.48
CA ASP A 97 -6.65 -3.46 8.48
C ASP A 97 -7.28 -3.43 9.87
N ALA A 98 -7.87 -2.29 10.27
CA ALA A 98 -8.49 -2.12 11.58
C ALA A 98 -9.61 -3.14 11.87
N CYS A 99 -10.40 -3.51 10.86
CA CYS A 99 -11.47 -4.49 11.00
C CYS A 99 -10.97 -5.89 11.39
N ASN A 100 -9.74 -6.23 11.02
CA ASN A 100 -9.11 -7.52 11.27
C ASN A 100 -8.50 -7.63 12.67
N PHE A 101 -8.44 -6.52 13.42
CA PHE A 101 -7.84 -6.52 14.74
C PHE A 101 -8.74 -7.15 15.80
N VAL A 102 -8.09 -7.72 16.81
CA VAL A 102 -8.70 -8.37 17.96
C VAL A 102 -8.21 -7.69 19.24
N GLN A 103 -9.13 -7.44 20.16
CA GLN A 103 -8.78 -6.87 21.46
C GLN A 103 -7.81 -7.80 22.22
N GLY A 104 -6.76 -7.22 22.78
CA GLY A 104 -5.69 -7.91 23.51
C GLY A 104 -4.53 -8.39 22.63
N GLU A 105 -4.63 -8.32 21.30
CA GLU A 105 -3.54 -8.73 20.41
C GLU A 105 -2.49 -7.62 20.22
N GLU A 106 -1.31 -8.00 19.73
CA GLU A 106 -0.26 -7.08 19.30
C GLU A 106 -0.24 -6.91 17.79
N VAL A 107 -0.15 -5.65 17.37
CA VAL A 107 -0.04 -5.23 15.97
C VAL A 107 1.28 -4.48 15.79
N THR A 108 2.03 -4.79 14.73
CA THR A 108 3.25 -4.04 14.40
C THR A 108 2.91 -2.81 13.54
N LEU A 109 3.31 -1.63 14.00
CA LEU A 109 3.36 -0.42 13.19
C LEU A 109 4.69 -0.36 12.43
N ILE A 110 4.62 -0.36 11.09
CA ILE A 110 5.82 -0.41 10.24
C ILE A 110 6.74 0.78 10.54
N SER A 111 8.03 0.49 10.81
CA SER A 111 9.06 1.49 11.16
C SER A 111 8.83 2.27 12.47
N TRP A 112 7.98 1.76 13.37
CA TRP A 112 7.81 2.31 14.72
C TRP A 112 7.98 1.27 15.82
N GLY A 113 7.20 0.18 15.80
CA GLY A 113 7.21 -0.83 16.87
C GLY A 113 5.82 -1.45 17.06
N ASN A 114 5.65 -2.29 18.08
CA ASN A 114 4.36 -2.93 18.34
C ASN A 114 3.47 -2.04 19.20
N ILE A 115 2.16 -2.22 19.04
CA ILE A 115 1.12 -1.70 19.92
C ILE A 115 0.22 -2.86 20.35
N ARG A 116 -0.30 -2.79 21.58
CA ARG A 116 -1.31 -3.72 22.07
C ARG A 116 -2.68 -3.08 21.97
N ILE A 117 -3.62 -3.76 21.33
CA ILE A 117 -4.99 -3.27 21.17
C ILE A 117 -5.75 -3.43 22.48
N ASP A 118 -6.08 -2.35 23.17
CA ASP A 118 -6.76 -2.41 24.46
C ASP A 118 -8.29 -2.38 24.32
N LYS A 119 -8.82 -1.64 23.33
CA LYS A 119 -10.26 -1.55 23.06
C LYS A 119 -10.54 -1.22 21.60
N ILE A 120 -11.55 -1.88 21.02
CA ILE A 120 -12.06 -1.59 19.67
C ILE A 120 -13.50 -1.11 19.81
N VAL A 121 -13.80 0.05 19.23
CA VAL A 121 -15.16 0.61 19.15
C VAL A 121 -15.65 0.46 17.72
N ARG A 122 -16.88 -0.03 17.56
CA ARG A 122 -17.52 -0.25 16.26
C ARG A 122 -18.78 0.62 16.14
N SER A 123 -19.22 0.83 14.91
CA SER A 123 -20.50 1.46 14.59
C SER A 123 -21.68 0.67 15.18
N ASP A 124 -22.85 1.30 15.27
CA ASP A 124 -24.06 0.71 15.87
C ASP A 124 -24.50 -0.59 15.18
N ASP A 125 -24.25 -0.71 13.87
CA ASP A 125 -24.51 -1.91 13.07
C ASP A 125 -23.38 -2.96 13.15
N GLY A 126 -22.29 -2.65 13.85
CA GLY A 126 -21.10 -3.48 13.99
C GLY A 126 -20.20 -3.58 12.75
N ALA A 127 -20.58 -2.93 11.64
CA ALA A 127 -19.95 -3.12 10.34
C ALA A 127 -18.57 -2.45 10.22
N LYS A 128 -18.39 -1.26 10.82
CA LYS A 128 -17.14 -0.50 10.75
C LYS A 128 -16.52 -0.31 12.14
N VAL A 129 -15.19 -0.26 12.18
CA VAL A 129 -14.44 0.19 13.37
C VAL A 129 -14.38 1.70 13.34
N THR A 130 -14.84 2.37 14.39
CA THR A 130 -14.87 3.84 14.46
C THR A 130 -13.71 4.42 15.24
N HIS A 131 -13.21 3.68 16.24
CA HIS A 131 -12.10 4.12 17.09
C HIS A 131 -11.41 2.93 17.73
N ILE A 132 -10.10 3.02 17.93
CA ILE A 132 -9.31 2.02 18.65
C ILE A 132 -8.51 2.72 19.74
N MET A 133 -8.43 2.11 20.92
CA MET A 133 -7.50 2.51 21.98
C MET A 133 -6.43 1.43 22.09
N ALA A 134 -5.17 1.85 22.16
CA ALA A 134 -4.03 0.96 22.26
C ALA A 134 -2.93 1.54 23.16
N THR A 135 -2.03 0.68 23.63
CA THR A 135 -0.84 1.05 24.41
C THR A 135 0.40 0.61 23.64
N THR A 136 1.47 1.42 23.64
CA THR A 136 2.70 1.00 22.95
C THR A 136 3.41 -0.16 23.66
N HIS A 137 4.02 -1.04 22.86
CA HIS A 137 4.92 -2.11 23.30
C HIS A 137 6.11 -2.13 22.33
N ILE A 138 6.94 -1.09 22.37
CA ILE A 138 7.97 -0.85 21.36
C ILE A 138 9.00 -2.00 21.30
N ASP A 139 9.30 -2.64 22.44
CA ASP A 139 10.24 -3.77 22.54
C ASP A 139 9.61 -5.14 22.18
N GLY A 140 8.36 -5.15 21.73
CA GLY A 140 7.66 -6.38 21.34
C GLY A 140 8.30 -7.04 20.11
N ASP A 141 8.18 -8.38 20.03
CA ASP A 141 8.71 -9.13 18.88
C ASP A 141 7.78 -9.00 17.67
N PHE A 142 8.18 -8.22 16.67
CA PHE A 142 7.43 -8.08 15.41
C PHE A 142 7.24 -9.41 14.64
N LYS A 143 7.98 -10.48 14.98
CA LYS A 143 7.83 -11.81 14.37
C LYS A 143 6.64 -12.58 14.92
N THR A 144 6.18 -12.26 16.13
CA THR A 144 5.04 -12.95 16.77
C THR A 144 3.72 -12.27 16.43
N THR A 145 3.75 -11.00 16.00
CA THR A 145 2.56 -10.28 15.56
C THR A 145 2.01 -10.86 14.26
N LYS A 146 0.68 -11.02 14.20
CA LYS A 146 -0.03 -11.45 13.00
C LYS A 146 -0.12 -10.34 11.95
N TRP A 147 -0.27 -9.09 12.41
CA TRP A 147 -0.54 -7.94 11.56
C TRP A 147 0.61 -6.95 11.57
N LYS A 148 0.99 -6.49 10.37
CA LYS A 148 1.96 -5.41 10.16
C LYS A 148 1.32 -4.39 9.24
N VAL A 149 1.08 -3.19 9.75
CA VAL A 149 0.21 -2.23 9.08
C VAL A 149 0.92 -0.93 8.78
N GLN A 150 0.50 -0.31 7.68
CA GLN A 150 0.87 1.07 7.38
C GLN A 150 0.05 2.00 8.26
N TRP A 151 0.65 3.13 8.60
CA TRP A 151 0.03 4.12 9.48
C TRP A 151 0.51 5.51 9.10
N ILE A 152 -0.30 6.50 9.45
CA ILE A 152 0.02 7.92 9.32
C ILE A 152 -0.27 8.60 10.65
N GLY A 153 0.71 9.30 11.19
CA GLY A 153 0.50 10.24 12.28
C GLY A 153 0.60 11.67 11.76
N CYS A 154 -0.10 12.59 12.41
CA CYS A 154 -0.11 14.01 12.05
C CYS A 154 -0.38 14.88 13.28
N ASN A 155 0.02 16.16 13.22
CA ASN A 155 -0.41 17.13 14.23
C ASN A 155 -1.83 17.62 13.93
N SER A 156 -2.15 17.77 12.64
CA SER A 156 -3.48 18.06 12.12
C SER A 156 -3.70 17.30 10.83
N LEU A 157 -4.90 16.74 10.63
CA LEU A 157 -5.27 16.08 9.37
C LEU A 157 -5.15 17.02 8.16
N GLN A 158 -5.29 18.34 8.36
CA GLN A 158 -5.17 19.35 7.31
C GLN A 158 -3.74 19.52 6.78
N GLU A 159 -2.73 19.02 7.50
CA GLU A 159 -1.34 19.06 7.06
C GLU A 159 -1.00 17.91 6.10
N LEU A 160 -1.86 16.88 6.04
CA LEU A 160 -1.66 15.74 5.16
C LEU A 160 -1.86 16.15 3.70
N GLN A 161 -1.07 15.53 2.83
CA GLN A 161 -1.16 15.75 1.40
C GLN A 161 -2.23 14.84 0.81
N HIS A 162 -3.23 15.44 0.17
CA HIS A 162 -4.30 14.72 -0.51
C HIS A 162 -3.91 14.39 -1.94
N GLY A 163 -4.25 13.19 -2.38
CA GLY A 163 -3.98 12.67 -3.70
C GLY A 163 -5.10 11.80 -4.26
N VAL A 164 -4.85 11.24 -5.44
CA VAL A 164 -5.74 10.24 -6.05
C VAL A 164 -4.89 9.06 -6.49
N CYS A 165 -5.16 7.91 -5.90
CA CYS A 165 -4.64 6.64 -6.38
C CYS A 165 -5.45 6.21 -7.60
N ILE A 166 -4.76 5.90 -8.70
CA ILE A 166 -5.38 5.36 -9.91
C ILE A 166 -4.86 3.94 -10.11
N GLU A 167 -5.74 2.97 -9.93
CA GLU A 167 -5.46 1.57 -10.20
C GLU A 167 -5.90 1.24 -11.63
N TYR A 168 -5.02 0.59 -12.38
CA TYR A 168 -5.29 0.17 -13.74
C TYR A 168 -5.32 -1.36 -13.81
N GLY A 169 -6.42 -1.88 -14.33
CA GLY A 169 -6.61 -3.30 -14.61
C GLY A 169 -6.45 -3.64 -16.10
N PRO A 170 -6.78 -4.89 -16.48
CA PRO A 170 -6.77 -5.33 -17.87
C PRO A 170 -7.70 -4.48 -18.74
N ILE A 171 -7.25 -4.08 -19.93
CA ILE A 171 -8.04 -3.24 -20.86
C ILE A 171 -9.18 -4.05 -21.51
N ILE A 172 -9.00 -5.37 -21.64
CA ILE A 172 -9.99 -6.30 -22.19
C ILE A 172 -10.31 -7.40 -21.18
N THR A 173 -11.50 -7.98 -21.28
CA THR A 173 -12.00 -9.02 -20.36
C THR A 173 -11.60 -10.43 -20.77
N VAL A 174 -11.09 -10.62 -21.99
CA VAL A 174 -10.68 -11.91 -22.54
C VAL A 174 -9.16 -12.00 -22.71
N LYS A 175 -8.59 -13.20 -22.56
CA LYS A 175 -7.15 -13.43 -22.79
C LYS A 175 -6.74 -13.31 -24.26
N GLN A 176 -7.59 -13.79 -25.15
CA GLN A 176 -7.41 -13.75 -26.59
C GLN A 176 -8.77 -13.44 -27.24
N PRO A 177 -8.91 -12.33 -27.97
CA PRO A 177 -10.10 -12.06 -28.76
C PRO A 177 -10.29 -13.13 -29.84
N GLY A 178 -11.51 -13.64 -30.00
CA GLY A 178 -11.87 -14.50 -31.12
C GLY A 178 -12.15 -13.70 -32.41
N ASP A 179 -12.08 -14.37 -33.57
CA ASP A 179 -12.17 -13.72 -34.90
C ASP A 179 -13.48 -12.95 -35.15
N GLN A 180 -14.56 -13.29 -34.43
CA GLN A 180 -15.89 -12.66 -34.57
C GLN A 180 -16.23 -11.68 -33.44
N GLN A 181 -15.39 -11.56 -32.40
CA GLN A 181 -15.67 -10.69 -31.26
C GLN A 181 -15.30 -9.25 -31.59
N THR A 182 -16.19 -8.32 -31.26
CA THR A 182 -15.92 -6.88 -31.41
C THR A 182 -15.17 -6.34 -30.19
N LEU A 183 -14.43 -5.24 -30.37
CA LEU A 183 -13.71 -4.60 -29.26
C LEU A 183 -14.69 -4.08 -28.19
N GLU A 184 -15.85 -3.59 -28.63
CA GLU A 184 -16.92 -3.06 -27.79
C GLU A 184 -17.52 -4.11 -26.84
N GLU A 185 -17.52 -5.38 -27.25
CA GLU A 185 -17.96 -6.52 -26.44
C GLU A 185 -16.95 -6.91 -25.36
N ILE A 186 -15.65 -6.79 -25.66
CA ILE A 186 -14.59 -7.30 -24.80
C ILE A 186 -13.87 -6.22 -24.00
N VAL A 187 -14.14 -4.93 -24.25
CA VAL A 187 -13.52 -3.83 -23.51
C VAL A 187 -13.91 -3.87 -22.04
N ASN A 188 -12.92 -3.81 -21.16
CA ASN A 188 -13.14 -3.72 -19.72
C ASN A 188 -13.44 -2.27 -19.33
N ARG A 189 -14.73 -1.99 -19.11
CA ARG A 189 -15.21 -0.65 -18.71
C ARG A 189 -14.85 -0.28 -17.27
N THR A 190 -14.38 -1.23 -16.47
CA THR A 190 -13.89 -1.04 -15.10
C THR A 190 -12.37 -1.23 -15.02
N SER A 191 -11.65 -1.03 -16.12
CA SER A 191 -10.19 -1.13 -16.19
C SER A 191 -9.46 0.01 -15.46
N ILE A 192 -10.17 1.03 -14.98
CA ILE A 192 -9.59 2.15 -14.22
C ILE A 192 -10.44 2.37 -12.98
N LEU A 193 -9.81 2.25 -11.82
CA LEU A 193 -10.39 2.61 -10.53
C LEU A 193 -9.65 3.83 -9.99
N LYS A 194 -10.39 4.74 -9.34
CA LYS A 194 -9.84 5.94 -8.73
C LYS A 194 -10.27 5.99 -7.28
N ALA A 195 -9.32 6.11 -6.38
CA ALA A 195 -9.55 6.23 -4.95
C ALA A 195 -8.85 7.48 -4.41
N PRO A 196 -9.54 8.34 -3.63
CA PRO A 196 -8.89 9.42 -2.91
C PRO A 196 -8.01 8.85 -1.79
N VAL A 197 -6.80 9.38 -1.65
CA VAL A 197 -5.77 8.94 -0.69
C VAL A 197 -5.06 10.12 -0.04
#